data_AF-A0A7C5JTS8-F1
#
_entry.id   AF-A0A7C5JTS8-F1
#
_cell.length_a   1.000
_cell.length_b   1.000
_cell.length_c   1.000
_cell.angle_alpha   90.00
_cell.angle_beta   90.00
_cell.angle_gamma   90.00
#
_symmetry.space_group_name_H-M   'P 1'
#
loop_
_entity.id
_entity.type
_entity.pdbx_description
1 polymer ?
#
loop_
_entity_poly.entity_id
_entity_poly.type
_entity_poly.pdbx_seq_one_letter_code
_entity_poly.pdbx_strand_id
1 'polypeptide(L)'
;LEKEVDALPVGGGAMFLEMFLATIALLTAVVGVGGAQYVELVGAGKNAGVFAVGLSNFLTHIGIPTGFGLPYASVFLVLMALPIMYLDIRFMRVASAEFLGDSIPAMRNMHVGSIVALLLSLLLIWTGFWSYIWILFGSSNQLMAALALLLVSLWLMSKGKNYQWSFIPFIFMFVTTMGALARTSYVVIKQAITQAATLPSDKIIGNYIAGALGIVLFLAALYLAYDAVRAIQARLAEGRAEAAAD
;
A
#
# COMPACT_ATOMS: atom_id res chain seq x y z
N LEU A 1 18.45 22.57 -8.27
CA LEU A 1 17.68 23.46 -7.39
C LEU A 1 18.62 24.57 -6.98
N GLU A 2 18.34 25.82 -7.36
CA GLU A 2 19.21 26.97 -7.06
C GLU A 2 18.78 27.69 -5.78
N LYS A 3 17.50 27.55 -5.39
CA LYS A 3 16.93 28.06 -4.13
C LYS A 3 16.03 27.03 -3.47
N GLU A 4 15.89 27.09 -2.15
CA GLU A 4 14.98 26.20 -1.39
C GLU A 4 13.50 26.37 -1.80
N VAL A 5 13.12 27.56 -2.25
CA VAL A 5 11.77 27.86 -2.78
C VAL A 5 11.48 27.23 -4.15
N ASP A 6 12.50 26.73 -4.84
CA ASP A 6 12.33 26.00 -6.10
C ASP A 6 11.91 24.54 -5.84
N ALA A 7 12.01 24.08 -4.59
CA ALA A 7 11.45 22.81 -4.18
C ALA A 7 9.92 22.93 -4.11
N LEU A 8 9.21 22.02 -4.79
CA LEU A 8 7.78 21.88 -4.61
C LEU A 8 7.47 21.66 -3.12
N PRO A 9 6.42 22.29 -2.56
CA PRO A 9 6.08 22.13 -1.16
C PRO A 9 5.90 20.65 -0.86
N VAL A 10 6.82 20.09 -0.05
CA VAL A 10 6.68 18.74 0.47
C VAL A 10 5.56 18.83 1.50
N GLY A 11 4.38 18.33 1.13
CA GLY A 11 3.19 18.34 1.97
C GLY A 11 3.31 17.39 3.15
N GLY A 12 4.30 17.58 4.04
CA GLY A 12 4.46 16.79 5.27
C GLY A 12 3.19 16.80 6.13
N GLY A 13 2.35 17.84 6.01
CA GLY A 13 1.03 17.91 6.62
C GLY A 13 -0.03 16.97 6.02
N ALA A 14 0.13 16.54 4.77
CA ALA A 14 -0.82 15.65 4.09
C ALA A 14 -0.88 14.26 4.74
N MET A 15 0.24 13.79 5.29
CA MET A 15 0.31 12.51 5.99
C MET A 15 -0.55 12.50 7.28
N PHE A 16 -0.74 13.65 7.93
CA PHE A 16 -1.67 13.77 9.07
C PHE A 16 -3.13 13.69 8.62
N LEU A 17 -3.48 14.21 7.44
CA LEU A 17 -4.82 14.06 6.88
C LEU A 17 -5.10 12.59 6.50
N GLU A 18 -4.10 11.88 5.97
CA GLU A 18 -4.20 10.44 5.73
C GLU A 18 -4.38 9.64 7.03
N MET A 19 -3.69 10.01 8.12
CA MET A 19 -3.87 9.38 9.43
C MET A 19 -5.30 9.61 9.97
N PHE A 20 -5.83 10.82 9.85
CA PHE A 20 -7.20 11.12 10.25
C PHE A 20 -8.21 10.32 9.42
N LEU A 21 -8.00 10.27 8.11
CA LEU A 21 -8.83 9.48 7.20
C LEU A 21 -8.76 7.98 7.51
N ALA A 22 -7.57 7.44 7.78
CA ALA A 22 -7.40 6.04 8.18
C ALA A 22 -8.14 5.73 9.49
N THR A 23 -8.11 6.67 10.44
CA THR A 23 -8.85 6.55 11.70
C THR A 23 -10.36 6.55 11.45
N ILE A 24 -10.86 7.46 10.62
CA ILE A 24 -12.28 7.47 10.21
C ILE A 24 -12.64 6.16 9.51
N ALA A 25 -11.83 5.70 8.56
CA ALA A 25 -12.07 4.46 7.83
C ALA A 25 -12.17 3.25 8.78
N LEU A 26 -11.27 3.16 9.77
CA LEU A 26 -11.33 2.13 10.80
C LEU A 26 -12.63 2.22 11.63
N LEU A 27 -12.99 3.43 12.07
CA LEU A 27 -14.23 3.64 12.83
C LEU A 27 -15.47 3.32 12.01
N THR A 28 -15.50 3.66 10.71
CA THR A 28 -16.63 3.31 9.82
C THR A 28 -16.78 1.80 9.71
N ALA A 29 -15.67 1.05 9.64
CA ALA A 29 -15.71 -0.42 9.55
C ALA A 29 -16.13 -1.08 10.87
N VAL A 30 -15.61 -0.62 12.01
CA VAL A 30 -15.82 -1.28 13.31
C VAL A 30 -17.10 -0.83 13.99
N VAL A 31 -17.37 0.48 14.00
CA VAL A 31 -18.49 1.10 14.71
C VAL A 31 -19.62 1.44 13.76
N GLY A 32 -19.32 2.04 12.60
CA GLY A 32 -20.34 2.49 11.64
C GLY A 32 -21.14 1.35 11.00
N VAL A 33 -20.45 0.27 10.60
CA VAL A 33 -21.07 -0.95 10.06
C VAL A 33 -21.43 -1.95 11.16
N GLY A 34 -20.55 -2.11 12.15
CA GLY A 34 -20.70 -3.12 13.21
C GLY A 34 -20.26 -4.52 12.77
N GLY A 35 -19.85 -5.35 13.74
CA GLY A 35 -19.14 -6.61 13.47
C GLY A 35 -19.90 -7.63 12.61
N ALA A 36 -21.21 -7.82 12.83
CA ALA A 36 -22.00 -8.80 12.07
C ALA A 36 -22.15 -8.41 10.59
N GLN A 37 -22.55 -7.16 10.33
CA GLN A 37 -22.71 -6.64 8.97
C GLN A 37 -21.36 -6.52 8.25
N TYR A 38 -20.28 -6.22 8.98
CA TYR A 38 -18.92 -6.21 8.42
C TYR A 38 -18.55 -7.59 7.87
N VAL A 39 -18.78 -8.66 8.64
CA VAL A 39 -18.50 -10.03 8.20
C VAL A 39 -19.33 -10.40 6.97
N GLU A 40 -20.61 -10.01 6.94
CA GLU A 40 -21.49 -10.25 5.79
C GLU A 40 -21.00 -9.52 4.53
N LEU A 41 -20.69 -8.22 4.63
CA LEU A 41 -20.21 -7.43 3.49
C LEU A 41 -18.88 -7.96 2.95
N VAL A 42 -17.94 -8.27 3.84
CA VAL A 42 -16.64 -8.83 3.45
C VAL A 42 -16.81 -10.23 2.85
N GLY A 43 -17.66 -11.07 3.44
CA GLY A 43 -17.98 -12.41 2.91
C GLY A 43 -18.63 -12.36 1.51
N ALA A 44 -19.41 -11.33 1.23
CA ALA A 44 -19.99 -11.07 -0.08
C ALA A 44 -19.02 -10.39 -1.08
N GLY A 45 -17.77 -10.13 -0.70
CA GLY A 45 -16.79 -9.43 -1.54
C GLY A 45 -17.07 -7.93 -1.72
N LYS A 46 -17.95 -7.34 -0.90
CA LYS A 46 -18.34 -5.93 -0.95
C LYS A 46 -17.45 -5.04 -0.09
N ASN A 47 -16.14 -5.28 -0.11
CA ASN A 47 -15.16 -4.60 0.76
C ASN A 47 -15.20 -3.07 0.59
N ALA A 48 -15.34 -2.57 -0.64
CA ALA A 48 -15.47 -1.14 -0.91
C ALA A 48 -16.76 -0.52 -0.30
N GLY A 49 -17.81 -1.32 -0.15
CA GLY A 49 -19.08 -0.90 0.44
C GLY A 49 -19.02 -0.70 1.94
N VAL A 50 -18.04 -1.29 2.64
CA VAL A 50 -17.89 -1.17 4.10
C VAL A 50 -17.71 0.30 4.51
N PHE A 51 -16.82 1.02 3.84
CA PHE A 51 -16.60 2.43 4.12
C PHE A 51 -17.85 3.26 3.79
N ALA A 52 -18.49 3.01 2.65
CA ALA A 52 -19.65 3.76 2.21
C ALA A 52 -20.84 3.61 3.17
N VAL A 53 -21.12 2.38 3.61
CA VAL A 53 -22.17 2.08 4.58
C VAL A 53 -21.83 2.68 5.94
N GLY A 54 -20.61 2.46 6.43
CA GLY A 54 -20.21 2.95 7.75
C GLY A 54 -20.19 4.48 7.84
N LEU A 55 -19.69 5.17 6.82
CA LEU A 55 -19.73 6.63 6.76
C LEU A 55 -21.17 7.14 6.64
N SER A 56 -22.00 6.51 5.80
CA SER A 56 -23.43 6.86 5.71
C SER A 56 -24.13 6.75 7.06
N ASN A 57 -23.85 5.70 7.84
CA ASN A 57 -24.43 5.53 9.17
C ASN A 57 -23.94 6.61 10.14
N PHE A 58 -22.66 6.96 10.12
CA PHE A 58 -22.15 8.07 10.93
C PHE A 58 -22.78 9.42 10.59
N LEU A 59 -23.01 9.68 9.30
CA LEU A 59 -23.65 10.92 8.85
C LEU A 59 -25.08 11.08 9.42
N THR A 60 -25.76 9.98 9.76
CA THR A 60 -27.08 10.07 10.42
C THR A 60 -27.02 10.73 11.79
N HIS A 61 -25.92 10.61 12.53
CA HIS A 61 -25.76 11.24 13.85
C HIS A 61 -25.64 12.76 13.78
N ILE A 62 -25.31 13.32 12.62
CA ILE A 62 -25.28 14.77 12.38
C ILE A 62 -26.49 15.24 11.54
N GLY A 63 -27.53 14.41 11.43
CA GLY A 63 -28.79 14.76 10.78
C GLY A 63 -28.83 14.51 9.27
N ILE A 64 -27.82 13.86 8.68
CA ILE A 64 -27.80 13.56 7.24
C ILE A 64 -28.37 12.16 7.01
N PRO A 65 -29.48 12.00 6.27
CA PRO A 65 -30.11 10.70 6.06
C PRO A 65 -29.27 9.79 5.16
N THR A 66 -29.40 8.47 5.35
CA THR A 66 -28.67 7.45 4.57
C THR A 66 -28.95 7.51 3.07
N GLY A 67 -30.14 7.97 2.67
CA GLY A 67 -30.50 8.18 1.27
C GLY A 67 -29.57 9.16 0.54
N PHE A 68 -28.97 10.12 1.26
CA PHE A 68 -27.92 11.00 0.74
C PHE A 68 -26.52 10.54 1.15
N GLY A 69 -26.36 10.08 2.40
CA GLY A 69 -25.07 9.69 2.97
C GLY A 69 -24.38 8.56 2.22
N LEU A 70 -25.11 7.55 1.74
CA LEU A 70 -24.53 6.40 1.05
C LEU A 70 -23.96 6.74 -0.34
N PRO A 71 -24.70 7.44 -1.24
CA PRO A 71 -24.13 7.95 -2.48
C PRO A 71 -22.94 8.89 -2.24
N TYR A 72 -23.06 9.80 -1.27
CA TYR A 72 -21.99 10.74 -0.92
C TYR A 72 -20.70 10.00 -0.51
N ALA A 73 -20.81 9.04 0.42
CA ALA A 73 -19.68 8.26 0.89
C ALA A 73 -19.05 7.38 -0.21
N SER A 74 -19.87 6.86 -1.13
CA SER A 74 -19.40 6.09 -2.28
C SER A 74 -18.60 6.97 -3.25
N VAL A 75 -19.10 8.18 -3.57
CA VAL A 75 -18.37 9.14 -4.41
C VAL A 75 -17.06 9.57 -3.73
N PHE A 76 -17.10 9.84 -2.43
CA PHE A 76 -15.91 10.18 -1.66
C PHE A 76 -14.82 9.10 -1.77
N LEU A 77 -15.19 7.82 -1.63
CA LEU A 77 -14.25 6.70 -1.80
C LEU A 77 -13.61 6.67 -3.19
N VAL A 78 -14.41 6.90 -4.25
CA VAL A 78 -13.91 6.95 -5.63
C VAL A 78 -12.96 8.12 -5.84
N LEU A 79 -13.31 9.30 -5.33
CA LEU A 79 -12.46 10.49 -5.43
C LEU A 79 -11.14 10.32 -4.69
N MET A 80 -11.12 9.57 -3.58
CA MET A 80 -9.89 9.23 -2.87
C MET A 80 -9.01 8.24 -3.65
N ALA A 81 -9.61 7.31 -4.39
CA ALA A 81 -8.87 6.34 -5.19
C ALA A 81 -8.23 6.96 -6.45
N LEU A 82 -8.84 7.99 -7.05
CA LEU A 82 -8.35 8.61 -8.29
C LEU A 82 -6.91 9.17 -8.20
N PRO A 83 -6.52 9.93 -7.16
CA PRO A 83 -5.14 10.38 -6.99
C PRO A 83 -4.11 9.25 -6.95
N ILE A 84 -4.46 8.14 -6.29
CA ILE A 84 -3.60 6.95 -6.22
C ILE A 84 -3.41 6.38 -7.62
N MET A 85 -4.49 6.24 -8.39
CA MET A 85 -4.43 5.79 -9.78
C MET A 85 -3.54 6.70 -10.66
N TYR A 86 -3.57 8.02 -10.45
CA TYR A 86 -2.68 8.93 -11.17
C TYR A 86 -1.20 8.74 -10.79
N LEU A 87 -0.91 8.47 -9.51
CA LEU A 87 0.44 8.15 -9.06
C LEU A 87 0.91 6.82 -9.64
N ASP A 88 0.05 5.81 -9.72
CA ASP A 88 0.39 4.51 -10.30
C ASP A 88 0.78 4.64 -11.77
N ILE A 89 -0.01 5.36 -12.59
CA ILE A 89 0.32 5.59 -14.00
C ILE A 89 1.65 6.37 -14.13
N ARG A 90 1.88 7.36 -13.26
CA ARG A 90 3.16 8.10 -13.24
C ARG A 90 4.33 7.19 -12.90
N PHE A 91 4.17 6.31 -11.91
CA PHE A 91 5.18 5.36 -11.49
C PHE A 91 5.45 4.33 -12.59
N MET A 92 4.42 3.70 -13.14
CA MET A 92 4.54 2.73 -14.24
C MET A 92 5.27 3.32 -15.44
N ARG A 93 5.02 4.58 -15.78
CA ARG A 93 5.76 5.29 -16.84
C ARG A 93 7.25 5.41 -16.50
N VAL A 94 7.60 5.82 -15.29
CA VAL A 94 9.01 5.96 -14.87
C VAL A 94 9.69 4.59 -14.85
N ALA A 95 9.07 3.61 -14.20
CA ALA A 95 9.57 2.24 -14.16
C ALA A 95 9.76 1.67 -15.57
N SER A 96 8.80 1.84 -16.48
CA SER A 96 8.93 1.35 -17.85
C SER A 96 10.05 2.04 -18.63
N ALA A 97 10.26 3.35 -18.41
CA ALA A 97 11.37 4.07 -19.02
C ALA A 97 12.74 3.59 -18.48
N GLU A 98 12.82 3.22 -17.19
CA GLU A 98 14.03 2.70 -16.57
C GLU A 98 14.34 1.26 -17.00
N PHE A 99 13.34 0.36 -16.98
CA PHE A 99 13.55 -1.05 -17.29
C PHE A 99 13.64 -1.35 -18.78
N LEU A 100 12.89 -0.63 -19.62
CA LEU A 100 12.76 -0.92 -21.05
C LEU A 100 13.31 0.18 -21.94
N GLY A 101 13.64 1.36 -21.41
CA GLY A 101 14.01 2.53 -22.23
C GLY A 101 15.30 2.38 -23.03
N ASP A 102 16.21 1.50 -22.58
CA ASP A 102 17.45 1.21 -23.33
C ASP A 102 17.21 0.24 -24.50
N SER A 103 16.28 -0.70 -24.36
CA SER A 103 15.92 -1.66 -25.43
C SER A 103 14.86 -1.12 -26.38
N ILE A 104 13.92 -0.32 -25.85
CA ILE A 104 12.80 0.27 -26.59
C ILE A 104 12.81 1.79 -26.30
N PRO A 105 13.54 2.59 -27.11
CA PRO A 105 13.68 4.03 -26.89
C PRO A 105 12.35 4.79 -26.82
N ALA A 106 11.30 4.27 -27.47
CA ALA A 106 9.95 4.84 -27.40
C ALA A 106 9.38 4.87 -25.96
N MET A 107 9.79 3.96 -25.08
CA MET A 107 9.34 3.92 -23.68
C MET A 107 9.87 5.09 -22.84
N ARG A 108 10.92 5.79 -23.31
CA ARG A 108 11.39 7.04 -22.69
C ARG A 108 10.45 8.22 -22.95
N ASN A 109 9.58 8.15 -23.97
CA ASN A 109 8.60 9.19 -24.24
C ASN A 109 7.46 9.13 -23.20
N MET A 110 7.17 10.28 -22.59
CA MET A 110 6.16 10.39 -21.52
C MET A 110 4.76 9.97 -21.96
N HIS A 111 4.37 10.26 -23.21
CA HIS A 111 3.04 9.92 -23.73
C HIS A 111 2.95 8.43 -24.04
N VAL A 112 3.98 7.86 -24.67
CA VAL A 112 4.02 6.42 -24.99
C VAL A 112 3.98 5.59 -23.72
N GLY A 113 4.83 5.90 -22.73
CA GLY A 113 4.84 5.18 -21.46
C GLY A 113 3.51 5.28 -20.70
N SER A 114 2.86 6.45 -20.72
CA SER A 114 1.54 6.63 -20.11
C SER A 114 0.45 5.83 -20.84
N ILE A 115 0.44 5.82 -22.18
CA ILE A 115 -0.53 5.04 -22.97
C ILE A 115 -0.35 3.54 -22.72
N VAL A 116 0.88 3.05 -22.71
CA VAL A 116 1.17 1.65 -22.41
C VAL A 116 0.69 1.28 -21.01
N ALA A 117 0.99 2.12 -20.01
CA ALA A 117 0.51 1.91 -18.64
C ALA A 117 -1.03 1.85 -18.58
N LEU A 118 -1.73 2.78 -19.24
CA LEU A 118 -3.18 2.81 -19.30
C LEU A 118 -3.77 1.57 -19.99
N LEU A 119 -3.18 1.12 -21.10
CA LEU A 119 -3.63 -0.06 -21.82
C LEU A 119 -3.44 -1.33 -20.98
N LEU A 120 -2.31 -1.46 -20.28
CA LEU A 120 -2.07 -2.57 -19.36
C LEU A 120 -3.05 -2.53 -18.19
N SER A 121 -3.26 -1.37 -17.57
CA SER A 121 -4.25 -1.22 -16.50
C SER A 121 -5.66 -1.59 -16.99
N LEU A 122 -6.06 -1.14 -18.19
CA LEU A 122 -7.35 -1.46 -18.78
C LEU A 122 -7.50 -2.97 -19.02
N LEU A 123 -6.46 -3.64 -19.51
CA LEU A 123 -6.44 -5.10 -19.69
C LEU A 123 -6.65 -5.82 -18.34
N LEU A 124 -5.94 -5.39 -17.28
CA LEU A 124 -6.06 -6.00 -15.95
C LEU A 124 -7.45 -5.76 -15.33
N ILE A 125 -8.06 -4.60 -15.58
CA ILE A 125 -9.42 -4.29 -15.13
C ILE A 125 -10.44 -5.15 -15.89
N TRP A 126 -10.34 -5.23 -17.22
CA TRP A 126 -11.29 -6.00 -18.04
C TRP A 126 -11.25 -7.49 -17.72
N THR A 127 -10.06 -8.04 -17.51
CA THR A 127 -9.87 -9.45 -17.11
C THR A 127 -10.29 -9.74 -15.67
N GLY A 128 -10.63 -8.73 -14.88
CA GLY A 128 -10.93 -8.85 -13.44
C GLY A 128 -9.70 -9.16 -12.59
N PHE A 129 -8.52 -9.26 -13.19
CA PHE A 129 -7.28 -9.57 -12.49
C PHE A 129 -6.87 -8.47 -11.50
N TRP A 130 -7.27 -7.24 -11.80
CA TRP A 130 -7.06 -6.07 -10.94
C TRP A 130 -7.46 -6.30 -9.47
N SER A 131 -8.61 -6.93 -9.23
CA SER A 131 -9.10 -7.16 -7.86
C SER A 131 -8.18 -8.04 -7.01
N TYR A 132 -7.46 -8.97 -7.66
CA TYR A 132 -6.49 -9.85 -6.98
C TYR A 132 -5.17 -9.16 -6.67
N ILE A 133 -4.73 -8.21 -7.51
CA ILE A 133 -3.54 -7.39 -7.21
C ILE A 133 -3.88 -6.37 -6.12
N TRP A 134 -5.07 -5.75 -6.21
CA TRP A 134 -5.51 -4.69 -5.31
C TRP A 134 -5.44 -5.09 -3.82
N ILE A 135 -5.74 -6.34 -3.48
CA ILE A 135 -5.66 -6.81 -2.10
C ILE A 135 -4.23 -6.78 -1.53
N LEU A 136 -3.21 -6.91 -2.39
CA LEU A 136 -1.79 -6.87 -2.02
C LEU A 136 -1.24 -5.44 -2.00
N PHE A 137 -1.93 -4.49 -2.64
CA PHE A 137 -1.51 -3.09 -2.74
C PHE A 137 -1.31 -2.46 -1.37
N GLY A 138 -2.25 -2.69 -0.44
CA GLY A 138 -2.16 -2.15 0.92
C GLY A 138 -0.88 -2.56 1.64
N SER A 139 -0.53 -3.86 1.61
CA SER A 139 0.70 -4.36 2.21
C SER A 139 1.95 -3.82 1.49
N SER A 140 1.93 -3.76 0.15
CA SER A 140 3.06 -3.24 -0.64
C SER A 140 3.35 -1.76 -0.33
N ASN A 141 2.30 -0.94 -0.20
CA ASN A 141 2.44 0.46 0.16
C ASN A 141 3.01 0.64 1.57
N GLN A 142 2.56 -0.17 2.53
CA GLN A 142 3.10 -0.14 3.90
C GLN A 142 4.57 -0.62 3.97
N LEU A 143 4.98 -1.57 3.12
CA LEU A 143 6.39 -1.96 3.02
C LEU A 143 7.27 -0.81 2.49
N MET A 144 6.78 -0.06 1.50
CA MET A 144 7.49 1.13 0.99
C MET A 144 7.58 2.24 2.05
N ALA A 145 6.53 2.44 2.84
CA ALA A 145 6.55 3.36 3.97
C ALA A 145 7.54 2.92 5.07
N ALA A 146 7.58 1.63 5.40
CA ALA A 146 8.55 1.06 6.34
C ALA A 146 9.99 1.28 5.83
N LEU A 147 10.22 1.08 4.53
CA LEU A 147 11.50 1.36 3.88
C LEU A 147 11.95 2.82 4.00
N ALA A 148 11.02 3.76 3.78
CA ALA A 148 11.31 5.19 3.96
C ALA A 148 11.71 5.49 5.41
N LEU A 149 10.99 4.94 6.40
CA LEU A 149 11.32 5.12 7.82
C LEU A 149 12.68 4.52 8.18
N LEU A 150 13.04 3.37 7.59
CA LEU A 150 14.36 2.77 7.75
C LEU A 150 15.46 3.67 7.17
N LEU A 151 15.30 4.19 5.96
CA LEU A 151 16.25 5.11 5.34
C LEU A 151 16.46 6.37 6.17
N VAL A 152 15.38 6.95 6.69
CA VAL A 152 15.45 8.10 7.63
C VAL A 152 16.20 7.71 8.89
N SER A 153 15.96 6.51 9.44
CA SER A 153 16.67 6.02 10.63
C SER A 153 18.17 5.88 10.40
N LEU A 154 18.56 5.30 9.26
CA LEU A 154 19.96 5.16 8.84
C LEU A 154 20.63 6.52 8.63
N TRP A 155 19.90 7.46 8.02
CA TRP A 155 20.40 8.83 7.84
C TRP A 155 20.61 9.54 9.19
N LEU A 156 19.65 9.47 10.12
CA LEU A 156 19.80 10.04 11.46
C LEU A 156 20.99 9.42 12.20
N MET A 157 21.16 8.10 12.10
CA MET A 157 22.31 7.39 12.65
C MET A 157 23.63 7.88 12.05
N SER A 158 23.70 8.08 10.73
CA SER A 158 24.89 8.63 10.05
C SER A 158 25.21 10.08 10.46
N LYS A 159 24.24 10.80 11.02
CA LYS A 159 24.41 12.17 11.54
C LYS A 159 24.61 12.20 13.06
N GLY A 160 24.74 11.05 13.72
CA GLY A 160 24.85 10.97 15.19
C GLY A 160 23.60 11.49 15.93
N LYS A 161 22.45 11.58 15.25
CA LYS A 161 21.19 12.08 15.83
C LYS A 161 20.37 10.93 16.39
N ASN A 162 19.42 11.24 17.29
CA ASN A 162 18.51 10.25 17.84
C ASN A 162 17.61 9.67 16.73
N TYR A 163 17.89 8.43 16.34
CA TYR A 163 17.18 7.68 15.29
C TYR A 163 15.97 6.88 15.81
N GLN A 164 15.78 6.77 17.13
CA GLN A 164 14.75 5.89 17.71
C GLN A 164 13.33 6.29 17.30
N TRP A 165 13.09 7.60 17.12
CA TRP A 165 11.78 8.13 16.73
C TRP A 165 11.30 7.71 15.34
N SER A 166 12.22 7.39 14.41
CA SER A 166 11.88 6.81 13.10
C SER A 166 12.01 5.29 13.10
N PHE A 167 12.94 4.74 13.89
CA PHE A 167 13.23 3.31 13.89
C PHE A 167 12.16 2.47 14.60
N ILE A 168 11.60 2.95 15.72
CA ILE A 168 10.53 2.23 16.43
C ILE A 168 9.27 2.11 15.54
N PRO A 169 8.77 3.19 14.91
CA PRO A 169 7.68 3.10 13.93
C PRO A 169 8.01 2.18 12.75
N PHE A 170 9.24 2.19 12.26
CA PHE A 170 9.69 1.27 11.21
C PHE A 170 9.49 -0.19 11.63
N ILE A 171 9.99 -0.60 12.79
CA ILE A 171 9.88 -1.99 13.26
C ILE A 171 8.40 -2.40 13.39
N PHE A 172 7.58 -1.54 14.00
CA PHE A 172 6.16 -1.80 14.16
C PHE A 172 5.47 -1.97 12.80
N MET A 173 5.68 -1.02 11.88
CA MET A 173 5.07 -1.05 10.54
C MET A 173 5.54 -2.26 9.74
N PHE A 174 6.83 -2.58 9.77
CA PHE A 174 7.39 -3.72 9.08
C PHE A 174 6.79 -5.04 9.60
N VAL A 175 6.82 -5.28 10.91
CA VAL A 175 6.31 -6.53 11.52
C VAL A 175 4.81 -6.71 11.28
N THR A 176 4.02 -5.66 11.50
CA THR A 176 2.56 -5.73 11.26
C THR A 176 2.23 -5.95 9.80
N THR A 177 2.97 -5.32 8.88
CA THR A 177 2.79 -5.51 7.44
C THR A 177 3.17 -6.91 6.99
N MET A 178 4.29 -7.45 7.50
CA MET A 178 4.70 -8.83 7.24
C MET A 178 3.66 -9.83 7.73
N GLY A 179 3.12 -9.62 8.93
CA GLY A 179 2.02 -10.45 9.46
C GLY A 179 0.75 -10.36 8.61
N ALA A 180 0.35 -9.16 8.19
CA ALA A 180 -0.82 -8.94 7.34
C ALA A 180 -0.65 -9.59 5.96
N LEU A 181 0.54 -9.47 5.35
CA LEU A 181 0.86 -10.06 4.05
C LEU A 181 0.88 -11.59 4.11
N ALA A 182 1.48 -12.17 5.15
CA ALA A 182 1.47 -13.61 5.39
C ALA A 182 0.04 -14.13 5.58
N ARG A 183 -0.77 -13.45 6.40
CA ARG A 183 -2.18 -13.82 6.62
C ARG A 183 -2.99 -13.72 5.32
N THR A 184 -2.82 -12.64 4.56
CA THR A 184 -3.53 -12.44 3.29
C THR A 184 -3.18 -13.55 2.31
N SER A 185 -1.89 -13.83 2.13
CA SER A 185 -1.40 -14.90 1.25
C SER A 185 -1.93 -16.27 1.67
N TYR A 186 -1.92 -16.58 2.97
CA TYR A 186 -2.48 -17.82 3.50
C TYR A 186 -3.99 -17.94 3.24
N VAL A 187 -4.76 -16.87 3.50
CA VAL A 187 -6.22 -16.88 3.35
C VAL A 187 -6.61 -17.10 1.89
N VAL A 188 -6.00 -16.39 0.94
CA VAL A 188 -6.37 -16.53 -0.49
C VAL A 188 -5.99 -17.92 -1.03
N ILE A 189 -4.83 -18.46 -0.65
CA ILE A 189 -4.41 -19.82 -1.04
C ILE A 189 -5.35 -20.86 -0.42
N LYS A 190 -5.67 -20.72 0.87
CA LYS A 190 -6.59 -21.65 1.56
C LYS A 190 -7.97 -21.62 0.91
N GLN A 191 -8.48 -20.44 0.54
CA GLN A 191 -9.74 -20.32 -0.19
C GLN A 191 -9.68 -21.04 -1.54
N ALA A 192 -8.58 -20.88 -2.30
CA ALA A 192 -8.39 -21.59 -3.56
C ALA A 192 -8.43 -23.12 -3.42
N ILE A 193 -7.85 -23.66 -2.33
CA ILE A 193 -7.80 -25.11 -2.07
C ILE A 193 -9.13 -25.63 -1.50
N THR A 194 -9.66 -24.99 -0.46
CA THR A 194 -10.80 -25.51 0.33
C THR A 194 -12.15 -25.24 -0.30
N GLN A 195 -12.24 -24.21 -1.15
CA GLN A 195 -13.48 -23.81 -1.83
C GLN A 195 -13.41 -24.08 -3.34
N ALA A 196 -12.51 -24.97 -3.78
CA ALA A 196 -12.33 -25.31 -5.19
C ALA A 196 -13.60 -25.89 -5.84
N ALA A 197 -14.46 -26.55 -5.06
CA ALA A 197 -15.71 -27.13 -5.54
C ALA A 197 -16.87 -26.11 -5.66
N THR A 198 -16.75 -24.93 -5.05
CA THR A 198 -17.84 -23.93 -4.96
C THR A 198 -17.50 -22.61 -5.66
N LEU A 199 -16.22 -22.31 -5.85
CA LEU A 199 -15.76 -21.10 -6.52
C LEU A 199 -15.65 -21.30 -8.05
N PRO A 200 -15.99 -20.27 -8.86
CA PRO A 200 -15.65 -20.26 -10.28
C PRO A 200 -14.15 -20.44 -10.51
N SER A 201 -13.78 -21.14 -11.58
CA SER A 201 -12.38 -21.45 -11.94
C SER A 201 -11.49 -20.19 -11.99
N ASP A 202 -12.02 -19.08 -12.49
CA ASP A 202 -11.30 -17.80 -12.57
C ASP A 202 -10.90 -17.26 -11.19
N LYS A 203 -11.76 -17.45 -10.18
CA LYS A 203 -11.48 -17.03 -8.79
C LYS A 203 -10.43 -17.89 -8.12
N ILE A 204 -10.43 -19.18 -8.43
CA ILE A 204 -9.42 -20.11 -7.92
C ILE A 204 -8.04 -19.74 -8.46
N ILE A 205 -7.95 -19.53 -9.78
CA ILE A 205 -6.70 -19.13 -10.44
C ILE A 205 -6.23 -17.77 -9.91
N GLY A 206 -7.12 -16.78 -9.84
CA GLY A 206 -6.80 -15.46 -9.29
C GLY A 206 -6.27 -15.50 -7.87
N ASN A 207 -6.88 -16.32 -7.01
CA ASN A 207 -6.43 -16.50 -5.62
C ASN A 207 -5.06 -17.18 -5.52
N TYR A 208 -4.76 -18.17 -6.36
CA TYR A 208 -3.41 -18.76 -6.42
C TYR A 208 -2.37 -17.74 -6.85
N ILE A 209 -2.68 -16.92 -7.85
CA ILE A 209 -1.74 -15.91 -8.33
C ILE A 209 -1.53 -14.82 -7.27
N ALA A 210 -2.59 -14.30 -6.64
CA ALA A 210 -2.46 -13.35 -5.53
C ALA A 210 -1.65 -13.92 -4.37
N GLY A 211 -1.90 -15.19 -4.01
CA GLY A 211 -1.15 -15.88 -2.98
C GLY A 211 0.33 -16.00 -3.30
N ALA A 212 0.65 -16.41 -4.53
CA ALA A 212 2.02 -16.54 -5.00
C ALA A 212 2.75 -15.18 -5.03
N LEU A 213 2.11 -14.13 -5.56
CA LEU A 213 2.65 -12.76 -5.54
C LEU A 213 2.86 -12.26 -4.11
N GLY A 214 1.92 -12.53 -3.21
CA GLY A 214 2.05 -12.19 -1.80
C GLY A 214 3.24 -12.88 -1.11
N ILE A 215 3.49 -14.15 -1.42
CA ILE A 215 4.67 -14.88 -0.95
C ILE A 215 5.96 -14.28 -1.52
N VAL A 216 5.99 -13.96 -2.82
CA VAL A 216 7.15 -13.31 -3.44
C VAL A 216 7.46 -11.98 -2.77
N LEU A 217 6.45 -11.14 -2.52
CA LEU A 217 6.60 -9.87 -1.81
C LEU A 217 7.10 -10.07 -0.38
N PHE A 218 6.60 -11.09 0.32
CA PHE A 218 7.03 -11.41 1.68
C PHE A 218 8.51 -11.82 1.71
N LEU A 219 8.95 -12.68 0.79
CA LEU A 219 10.34 -13.11 0.68
C LEU A 219 11.26 -11.94 0.28
N ALA A 220 10.84 -11.10 -0.65
CA ALA A 220 11.57 -9.90 -1.04
C ALA A 220 11.72 -8.92 0.14
N ALA A 221 10.67 -8.74 0.94
CA ALA A 221 10.72 -7.91 2.13
C ALA A 221 11.67 -8.46 3.21
N LEU A 222 11.71 -9.79 3.40
CA LEU A 222 12.70 -10.42 4.29
C LEU A 222 14.13 -10.23 3.81
N TYR A 223 14.37 -10.43 2.52
CA TYR A 223 15.68 -10.20 1.91
C TYR A 223 16.13 -8.75 2.12
N LEU A 224 15.23 -7.81 1.90
CA LEU A 224 15.52 -6.40 2.07
C LEU A 224 15.75 -6.02 3.55
N ALA A 225 15.01 -6.63 4.49
CA ALA A 225 15.28 -6.47 5.91
C ALA A 225 16.64 -7.04 6.33
N TYR A 226 17.07 -8.14 5.71
CA TYR A 226 18.40 -8.68 5.91
C TYR A 226 19.49 -7.70 5.44
N ASP A 227 19.35 -7.13 4.25
CA ASP A 227 20.28 -6.10 3.74
C ASP A 227 20.30 -4.85 4.64
N ALA A 228 19.13 -4.44 5.16
CA ALA A 228 19.02 -3.35 6.13
C ALA A 228 19.81 -3.62 7.41
N VAL A 229 19.68 -4.83 7.98
CA VAL A 229 20.42 -5.22 9.19
C VAL A 229 21.91 -5.20 8.94
N ARG A 230 22.38 -5.70 7.79
CA ARG A 230 23.80 -5.65 7.42
C ARG A 230 24.32 -4.21 7.31
N ALA A 231 23.54 -3.32 6.70
CA ALA A 231 23.90 -1.90 6.61
C ALA A 231 24.02 -1.23 8.00
N ILE A 232 23.11 -1.55 8.92
CA ILE A 232 23.18 -1.07 10.32
C ILE A 232 24.41 -1.63 11.02
N GLN A 233 24.68 -2.93 10.90
CA GLN A 233 25.82 -3.58 11.54
C GLN A 233 27.16 -3.01 11.07
N ALA A 234 27.30 -2.75 9.76
CA ALA A 234 28.48 -2.10 9.20
C ALA A 234 28.71 -0.71 9.82
N ARG A 235 27.65 0.10 9.95
CA ARG A 235 27.73 1.43 10.58
C ARG A 235 28.06 1.40 12.07
N LEU A 236 27.49 0.45 12.80
CA LEU A 236 27.82 0.26 14.20
C LEU A 236 29.28 -0.20 14.39
N ALA A 237 29.82 -0.99 13.46
CA ALA A 237 31.21 -1.40 13.47
C ALA A 237 32.16 -0.23 13.19
N GLU A 238 31.83 0.63 12.21
CA GLU A 238 32.57 1.88 11.93
C GLU A 238 32.62 2.80 13.15
N GLY A 239 31.47 3.08 13.77
CA GLY A 239 31.41 3.97 14.95
C GLY A 239 32.13 3.41 16.18
N ARG A 240 32.19 2.08 16.34
CA ARG A 240 33.00 1.43 17.40
C ARG A 240 34.50 1.54 17.13
N ALA A 241 34.91 1.49 15.86
CA ALA A 241 36.31 1.63 15.48
C ALA A 241 36.81 3.07 15.68
N GLU A 242 35.99 4.07 15.34
CA GLU A 242 36.28 5.49 15.62
C GLU A 242 36.40 5.74 17.13
N ALA A 243 35.44 5.26 17.93
CA ALA A 243 35.48 5.43 19.39
C ALA A 243 36.61 4.66 20.11
N ALA A 244 37.23 3.67 19.45
CA ALA A 244 38.38 2.95 19.98
C ALA A 244 39.73 3.57 19.55
N ALA A 245 39.71 4.52 18.62
CA ALA A 245 40.88 5.25 18.13
C ALA A 245 41.10 6.60 18.86
N ASP A 246 40.06 7.11 19.53
CA ASP A 246 40.09 8.28 20.43
C ASP A 246 40.44 7.89 21.89
#